data_AF-A0A2T4JUD2-F1
#
_entry.id   AF-A0A2T4JUD2-F1
#
_cell.length_a   1.000
_cell.length_b   1.000
_cell.length_c   1.000
_cell.angle_alpha   90.00
_cell.angle_beta   90.00
_cell.angle_gamma   90.00
#
_symmetry.space_group_name_H-M   'P 1'
#
loop_
_entity.id
_entity.type
_entity.pdbx_description
1 polymer ?
#
loop_
_entity_poly.entity_id
_entity_poly.type
_entity_poly.pdbx_seq_one_letter_code
_entity_poly.pdbx_strand_id
1 'polypeptide(L)'
;MGGGAVEGTFRRVAGDDSLRLIETLGWDGAVFPREERHLARLTRAAARFGWRCDGAAAALRAAAPQGPARMRLTLAATGAIEVTASPLPPGKPIWRLGLAEARLASDDPWLQVKSSRRAAYDAARAALPPGLDEVVFLNERGEVCDGTITTLFFDAGDGLRTPPLTSGLLPGVLREEMLAQGRCREAVLHAADLGRVQLWLGNSLRGLVRADWAG
;
A
#
# COMPACT_ATOMS: atom_id res chain seq x y z
N MET A 1 11.24 24.82 -16.23
CA MET A 1 10.70 24.18 -17.45
C MET A 1 11.36 22.81 -17.60
N GLY A 2 10.80 21.78 -16.97
CA GLY A 2 11.42 20.47 -16.89
C GLY A 2 10.43 19.45 -16.35
N GLY A 3 9.32 19.26 -17.07
CA GLY A 3 8.43 18.14 -16.79
C GLY A 3 9.15 16.87 -17.19
N GLY A 4 9.73 16.16 -16.22
CA GLY A 4 10.47 14.92 -16.46
C GLY A 4 9.58 13.86 -17.11
N ALA A 5 10.18 12.82 -17.70
CA ALA A 5 9.46 11.72 -18.36
C ALA A 5 8.35 11.12 -17.48
N VAL A 6 8.56 11.09 -16.16
CA VAL A 6 7.60 10.66 -15.14
C VAL A 6 6.33 11.53 -15.12
N GLU A 7 6.48 12.85 -15.23
CA GLU A 7 5.35 13.80 -15.28
C GLU A 7 4.57 13.66 -16.60
N GLY A 8 5.27 13.33 -17.69
CA GLY A 8 4.67 12.99 -18.98
C GLY A 8 3.90 11.66 -19.01
N THR A 9 4.26 10.70 -18.15
CA THR A 9 3.54 9.41 -18.01
C THR A 9 2.18 9.61 -17.33
N PHE A 10 2.12 10.37 -16.24
CA PHE A 10 0.85 10.60 -15.54
C PHE A 10 -0.11 11.49 -16.33
N ARG A 11 0.41 12.53 -17.00
CA ARG A 11 -0.43 13.41 -17.84
C ARG A 11 -1.08 12.67 -19.00
N ARG A 12 -0.44 11.65 -19.59
CA ARG A 12 -1.01 10.83 -20.68
C ARG A 12 -2.18 9.94 -20.26
N VAL A 13 -2.26 9.58 -18.97
CA VAL A 13 -3.30 8.69 -18.42
C VAL A 13 -4.32 9.49 -17.58
N ALA A 14 -4.14 10.81 -17.43
CA ALA A 14 -5.03 11.66 -16.65
C ALA A 14 -6.48 11.70 -17.19
N GLY A 15 -6.70 11.32 -18.45
CA GLY A 15 -8.01 11.18 -19.08
C GLY A 15 -8.53 9.75 -19.22
N ASP A 16 -7.90 8.77 -18.55
CA ASP A 16 -8.45 7.41 -18.47
C ASP A 16 -9.55 7.35 -17.41
N ASP A 17 -10.80 7.35 -17.88
CA ASP A 17 -12.00 7.30 -17.03
C ASP A 17 -12.14 6.01 -16.21
N SER A 18 -11.30 5.00 -16.44
CA SER A 18 -11.26 3.76 -15.65
C SER A 18 -10.29 3.83 -14.47
N LEU A 19 -9.33 4.75 -14.49
CA LEU A 19 -8.35 4.90 -13.42
C LEU A 19 -9.02 5.46 -12.16
N ARG A 20 -8.72 4.86 -11.02
CA ARG A 20 -9.14 5.32 -9.69
C ARG A 20 -7.94 5.43 -8.78
N LEU A 21 -7.82 6.52 -8.05
CA LEU A 21 -7.00 6.53 -6.83
C LEU A 21 -7.78 5.84 -5.73
N ILE A 22 -7.08 5.09 -4.87
CA ILE A 22 -7.70 4.23 -3.86
C ILE A 22 -7.12 4.58 -2.49
N GLU A 23 -8.00 4.72 -1.51
CA GLU A 23 -7.64 4.66 -0.10
C GLU A 23 -8.41 3.55 0.61
N THR A 24 -7.77 2.90 1.58
CA THR A 24 -8.45 1.89 2.41
C THR A 24 -8.05 2.12 3.86
N LEU A 25 -9.04 2.48 4.67
CA LEU A 25 -8.90 2.90 6.05
C LEU A 25 -9.66 1.93 6.95
N GLY A 26 -9.23 1.84 8.21
CA GLY A 26 -10.07 1.29 9.28
C GLY A 26 -10.98 2.39 9.81
N TRP A 27 -12.20 2.01 10.15
CA TRP A 27 -13.10 2.73 11.05
C TRP A 27 -13.23 1.90 12.32
N ASP A 28 -12.95 2.46 13.48
CA ASP A 28 -12.99 1.74 14.77
C ASP A 28 -14.32 1.87 15.52
N GLY A 29 -15.31 2.55 14.91
CA GLY A 29 -16.59 2.90 15.55
C GLY A 29 -16.65 4.35 16.04
N ALA A 30 -15.51 5.06 16.11
CA ALA A 30 -15.45 6.44 16.57
C ALA A 30 -14.54 7.35 15.71
N VAL A 31 -13.40 6.83 15.26
CA VAL A 31 -12.42 7.58 14.47
C VAL A 31 -11.89 6.75 13.30
N PHE A 32 -11.26 7.45 12.36
CA PHE A 32 -10.45 6.86 11.30
C PHE A 32 -8.98 6.93 11.72
N PRO A 33 -8.36 5.82 12.17
CA PRO A 33 -6.92 5.82 12.45
C PRO A 33 -6.14 6.28 11.21
N ARG A 34 -5.17 7.18 11.43
CA ARG A 34 -4.29 7.74 10.38
C ARG A 34 -5.04 8.45 9.24
N GLU A 35 -6.25 8.97 9.47
CA GLU A 35 -7.05 9.68 8.46
C GLU A 35 -6.24 10.77 7.73
N GLU A 36 -5.57 11.64 8.48
CA GLU A 36 -4.75 12.72 7.91
C GLU A 36 -3.72 12.20 6.91
N ARG A 37 -3.02 11.11 7.24
CA ARG A 37 -2.02 10.51 6.35
C ARG A 37 -2.63 9.90 5.10
N HIS A 38 -3.81 9.28 5.23
CA HIS A 38 -4.56 8.78 4.07
C HIS A 38 -4.98 9.91 3.14
N LEU A 39 -5.57 10.98 3.68
CA LEU A 39 -5.99 12.14 2.90
C LEU A 39 -4.81 12.88 2.28
N ALA A 40 -3.70 12.99 2.99
CA ALA A 40 -2.47 13.58 2.46
C ALA A 40 -1.90 12.75 1.31
N ARG A 41 -1.89 11.41 1.41
CA ARG A 41 -1.44 10.55 0.31
C ARG A 41 -2.36 10.65 -0.91
N LEU A 42 -3.68 10.65 -0.71
CA LEU A 42 -4.66 10.85 -1.77
C LEU A 42 -4.43 12.20 -2.48
N THR A 43 -4.24 13.28 -1.71
CA THR A 43 -4.00 14.62 -2.22
C THR A 43 -2.70 14.69 -3.03
N ARG A 44 -1.61 14.13 -2.51
CA ARG A 44 -0.32 14.04 -3.23
C ARG A 44 -0.48 13.29 -4.54
N ALA A 45 -1.21 12.17 -4.54
CA ALA A 45 -1.47 11.40 -5.75
C ALA A 45 -2.32 12.20 -6.74
N ALA A 46 -3.44 12.77 -6.32
CA ALA A 46 -4.35 13.57 -7.16
C ALA A 46 -3.64 14.75 -7.83
N ALA A 47 -2.77 15.45 -7.09
CA ALA A 47 -1.97 16.55 -7.62
C ALA A 47 -1.07 16.14 -8.79
N ARG A 48 -0.52 14.91 -8.80
CA ARG A 48 0.31 14.40 -9.92
C ARG A 48 -0.49 14.26 -11.22
N PHE A 49 -1.81 14.12 -11.14
CA PHE A 49 -2.72 14.00 -12.27
C PHE A 49 -3.49 15.30 -12.57
N GLY A 50 -3.32 16.33 -11.75
CA GLY A 50 -4.18 17.53 -11.82
C GLY A 50 -5.63 17.28 -11.41
N TRP A 51 -5.90 16.21 -10.66
CA TRP A 51 -7.25 15.85 -10.20
C TRP A 51 -7.62 16.63 -8.94
N ARG A 52 -8.90 16.96 -8.81
CA ARG A 52 -9.47 17.49 -7.56
C ARG A 52 -9.80 16.34 -6.61
N CYS A 53 -9.64 16.57 -5.30
CA CYS A 53 -9.96 15.59 -4.26
C CYS A 53 -10.76 16.19 -3.10
N ASP A 54 -11.48 17.28 -3.37
CA ASP A 54 -12.25 18.02 -2.37
C ASP A 54 -13.37 17.14 -1.78
N GLY A 55 -13.58 17.23 -0.46
CA GLY A 55 -14.68 16.52 0.21
C GLY A 55 -14.40 15.05 0.58
N ALA A 56 -13.20 14.51 0.33
CA ALA A 56 -12.85 13.13 0.69
C ALA A 56 -13.09 12.78 2.17
N ALA A 57 -12.72 13.69 3.08
CA ALA A 57 -12.96 13.50 4.52
C ALA A 57 -14.46 13.46 4.85
N ALA A 58 -15.24 14.39 4.28
CA ALA A 58 -16.69 14.42 4.49
C ALA A 58 -17.37 13.15 3.95
N ALA A 59 -16.94 12.66 2.78
CA ALA A 59 -17.44 11.42 2.21
C ALA A 59 -17.15 10.19 3.09
N LEU A 60 -15.95 10.11 3.68
CA LEU A 60 -15.62 9.07 4.65
C LEU A 60 -16.55 9.10 5.86
N ARG A 61 -16.77 10.30 6.43
CA ARG A 61 -17.62 10.50 7.61
C ARG A 61 -19.08 10.15 7.32
N ALA A 62 -19.60 10.53 6.15
CA ALA A 62 -20.98 10.23 5.74
C ALA A 62 -21.23 8.72 5.54
N ALA A 63 -20.21 7.96 5.14
CA ALA A 63 -20.31 6.52 4.92
C ALA A 63 -19.97 5.67 6.16
N ALA A 64 -19.53 6.28 7.27
CA ALA A 64 -19.09 5.57 8.46
C ALA A 64 -20.28 4.86 9.16
N PRO A 65 -20.24 3.52 9.33
CA PRO A 65 -21.30 2.81 10.04
C PRO A 65 -21.17 2.96 11.56
N GLN A 66 -22.15 2.46 12.32
CA GLN A 66 -22.12 2.52 13.79
C GLN A 66 -20.98 1.71 14.43
N GLY A 67 -20.57 0.60 13.81
CA GLY A 67 -19.54 -0.30 14.33
C GLY A 67 -18.27 -0.31 13.48
N PRO A 68 -17.21 -1.01 13.94
CA PRO A 68 -15.95 -1.09 13.20
C PRO A 68 -16.13 -1.61 11.77
N ALA A 69 -15.43 -0.99 10.82
CA ALA A 69 -15.53 -1.34 9.41
C ALA A 69 -14.23 -1.13 8.64
N ARG A 70 -14.07 -1.88 7.56
CA ARG A 70 -13.14 -1.54 6.49
C ARG A 70 -13.81 -0.54 5.57
N MET A 71 -13.16 0.60 5.38
CA MET A 71 -13.65 1.72 4.58
C MET A 71 -12.78 1.84 3.33
N ARG A 72 -13.37 1.76 2.14
CA ARG A 72 -12.66 1.92 0.86
C ARG A 72 -13.16 3.17 0.16
N LEU A 73 -12.26 4.13 -0.04
CA LEU A 73 -12.50 5.34 -0.81
C LEU A 73 -11.87 5.18 -2.19
N THR A 74 -12.60 5.60 -3.23
CA THR A 74 -12.06 5.76 -4.58
C THR A 74 -12.30 7.16 -5.10
N LEU A 75 -11.33 7.68 -5.84
CA LEU A 75 -11.39 8.98 -6.51
C LEU A 75 -11.15 8.79 -8.01
N ALA A 76 -12.09 9.30 -8.82
CA ALA A 76 -12.01 9.30 -10.29
C ALA A 76 -11.38 10.59 -10.85
N ALA A 77 -11.00 10.56 -12.12
CA ALA A 77 -10.46 11.73 -12.84
C ALA A 77 -11.38 12.96 -12.83
N THR A 78 -12.69 12.72 -12.83
CA THR A 78 -13.74 13.76 -12.76
C THR A 78 -13.82 14.44 -11.39
N GLY A 79 -13.11 13.94 -10.38
CA GLY A 79 -13.26 14.36 -8.99
C GLY A 79 -14.36 13.60 -8.24
N ALA A 80 -15.04 12.64 -8.88
CA ALA A 80 -16.06 11.83 -8.22
C ALA A 80 -15.43 10.95 -7.11
N ILE A 81 -16.02 11.01 -5.92
CA ILE A 81 -15.61 10.24 -4.75
C ILE A 81 -16.68 9.22 -4.41
N GLU A 82 -16.28 7.96 -4.27
CA GLU A 82 -17.13 6.88 -3.80
C GLU A 82 -16.51 6.26 -2.55
N VAL A 83 -17.33 5.96 -1.55
CA VAL A 83 -16.90 5.31 -0.31
C VAL A 83 -17.79 4.11 -0.05
N THR A 84 -17.17 2.96 0.17
CA THR A 84 -17.87 1.73 0.57
C THR A 84 -17.39 1.26 1.93
N ALA A 85 -18.33 0.78 2.74
CA ALA A 85 -18.09 0.16 4.03
C ALA A 85 -18.33 -1.35 3.91
N SER A 86 -17.44 -2.14 4.50
CA SER A 86 -17.59 -3.59 4.60
C SER A 86 -17.09 -4.08 5.96
N PRO A 87 -17.60 -5.21 6.49
CA PRO A 87 -17.04 -5.83 7.68
C PRO A 87 -15.53 -6.08 7.51
N LEU A 88 -14.77 -5.90 8.59
CA LEU A 88 -13.37 -6.30 8.64
C LEU A 88 -13.28 -7.67 9.33
N PRO A 89 -12.96 -8.75 8.60
CA PRO A 89 -12.76 -10.05 9.23
C PRO A 89 -11.63 -9.99 10.27
N PRO A 90 -11.74 -10.77 11.36
CA PRO A 90 -10.72 -10.82 12.39
C PRO A 90 -9.34 -11.09 11.77
N GLY A 91 -8.33 -10.42 12.30
CA GLY A 91 -6.95 -10.61 11.86
C GLY A 91 -6.44 -11.98 12.24
N LYS A 92 -5.58 -12.55 11.41
CA LYS A 92 -4.74 -13.69 11.76
C LYS A 92 -3.47 -13.18 12.46
N PRO A 93 -3.03 -13.79 13.58
CA PRO A 93 -1.89 -13.27 14.35
C PRO A 93 -0.54 -13.45 13.63
N ILE A 94 -0.43 -14.48 12.78
CA ILE A 94 0.77 -14.79 11.99
C ILE A 94 0.36 -15.10 10.56
N TRP A 95 1.01 -14.45 9.60
CA TRP A 95 0.81 -14.68 8.16
C TRP A 95 1.94 -15.54 7.60
N ARG A 96 1.60 -16.47 6.71
CA ARG A 96 2.58 -17.22 5.93
C ARG A 96 2.89 -16.45 4.65
N LEU A 97 4.16 -16.11 4.47
CA LEU A 97 4.64 -15.27 3.38
C LEU A 97 5.43 -16.11 2.36
N GLY A 98 5.12 -15.94 1.08
CA GLY A 98 5.92 -16.48 -0.03
C GLY A 98 6.38 -15.39 -1.00
N LEU A 99 6.96 -15.81 -2.12
CA LEU A 99 7.39 -14.92 -3.20
C LEU A 99 6.41 -14.94 -4.37
N ALA A 100 6.14 -13.75 -4.92
CA ALA A 100 5.45 -13.62 -6.19
C ALA A 100 6.38 -14.02 -7.34
N GLU A 101 5.82 -14.69 -8.36
CA GLU A 101 6.55 -15.01 -9.59
C GLU A 101 6.91 -13.75 -10.38
N ALA A 102 5.99 -12.77 -10.41
CA ALA A 102 6.19 -11.50 -11.09
C ALA A 102 7.28 -10.65 -10.42
N ARG A 103 7.95 -9.84 -11.24
CA ARG A 103 8.93 -8.84 -10.81
C ARG A 103 8.37 -7.44 -11.04
N LEU A 104 8.74 -6.51 -10.17
CA LEU A 104 8.46 -5.08 -10.32
C LEU A 104 9.66 -4.38 -10.95
N ALA A 105 9.41 -3.26 -11.63
CA ALA A 105 10.47 -2.38 -12.09
C ALA A 105 10.62 -1.25 -11.07
N SER A 106 11.79 -1.13 -10.45
CA SER A 106 12.00 -0.19 -9.34
C SER A 106 11.77 1.28 -9.70
N ASP A 107 11.89 1.62 -10.99
CA ASP A 107 11.67 2.94 -11.57
C ASP A 107 10.23 3.16 -12.08
N ASP A 108 9.35 2.17 -11.99
CA ASP A 108 7.93 2.33 -12.36
C ASP A 108 7.25 3.32 -11.41
N PRO A 109 6.87 4.50 -11.90
CA PRO A 109 6.34 5.54 -11.03
C PRO A 109 4.95 5.20 -10.49
N TRP A 110 4.25 4.22 -11.07
CA TRP A 110 2.95 3.74 -10.58
C TRP A 110 3.03 3.00 -9.25
N LEU A 111 4.19 2.43 -8.92
CA LEU A 111 4.38 1.74 -7.64
C LEU A 111 4.24 2.71 -6.46
N GLN A 112 4.48 4.00 -6.67
CA GLN A 112 4.30 5.05 -5.68
C GLN A 112 2.89 5.68 -5.66
N VAL A 113 1.94 5.15 -6.44
CA VAL A 113 0.56 5.64 -6.54
C VAL A 113 -0.41 4.54 -6.18
N LYS A 114 -1.18 4.71 -5.10
CA LYS A 114 -2.23 3.76 -4.73
C LYS A 114 -3.44 3.91 -5.66
N SER A 115 -3.50 3.08 -6.69
CA SER A 115 -4.52 3.18 -7.73
C SER A 115 -5.15 1.83 -8.10
N SER A 116 -6.16 1.86 -8.96
CA SER A 116 -6.73 0.68 -9.62
C SER A 116 -5.80 0.06 -10.66
N ARG A 117 -4.72 0.73 -11.06
CA ARG A 117 -3.69 0.17 -11.95
C ARG A 117 -2.77 -0.76 -11.16
N ARG A 118 -3.24 -1.96 -10.89
CA ARG A 118 -2.57 -2.94 -10.02
C ARG A 118 -2.65 -4.37 -10.53
N ALA A 119 -2.65 -4.56 -11.85
CA ALA A 119 -2.82 -5.86 -12.50
C ALA A 119 -1.84 -6.93 -11.98
N ALA A 120 -0.56 -6.60 -11.81
CA ALA A 120 0.43 -7.53 -11.26
C ALA A 120 0.10 -7.97 -9.81
N TYR A 121 -0.36 -7.03 -8.98
CA TYR A 121 -0.78 -7.31 -7.60
C TYR A 121 -2.05 -8.14 -7.54
N ASP A 122 -3.03 -7.84 -8.39
CA ASP A 122 -4.30 -8.59 -8.45
C ASP A 122 -4.07 -10.00 -8.98
N ALA A 123 -3.24 -10.17 -10.01
CA ALA A 123 -2.87 -11.49 -10.53
C ALA A 123 -2.15 -12.34 -9.48
N ALA A 124 -1.14 -11.80 -8.80
CA ALA A 124 -0.43 -12.52 -7.73
C ALA A 124 -1.35 -12.84 -6.54
N ARG A 125 -2.28 -11.94 -6.21
CA ARG A 125 -3.24 -12.16 -5.12
C ARG A 125 -4.25 -13.26 -5.46
N ALA A 126 -4.73 -13.30 -6.70
CA ALA A 126 -5.62 -14.33 -7.20
C ALA A 126 -4.93 -15.69 -7.33
N ALA A 127 -3.64 -15.70 -7.64
CA ALA A 127 -2.81 -16.89 -7.77
C ALA A 127 -2.14 -17.33 -6.46
N LEU A 128 -2.53 -16.80 -5.29
CA LEU A 128 -1.94 -17.17 -4.01
C LEU A 128 -2.01 -18.70 -3.79
N PRO A 129 -0.87 -19.38 -3.61
CA PRO A 129 -0.85 -20.80 -3.29
C PRO A 129 -1.62 -21.10 -1.99
N PRO A 130 -2.30 -22.26 -1.92
CA PRO A 130 -2.92 -22.72 -0.68
C PRO A 130 -1.92 -22.71 0.48
N GLY A 131 -2.31 -22.09 1.59
CA GLY A 131 -1.48 -21.98 2.80
C GLY A 131 -0.60 -20.74 2.88
N LEU A 132 -0.55 -19.89 1.84
CA LEU A 132 0.02 -18.54 1.95
C LEU A 132 -1.07 -17.52 2.24
N ASP A 133 -0.76 -16.54 3.09
CA ASP A 133 -1.65 -15.41 3.41
C ASP A 133 -1.29 -14.16 2.59
N GLU A 134 -0.04 -14.07 2.13
CA GLU A 134 0.50 -12.96 1.33
C GLU A 134 1.72 -13.43 0.51
N VAL A 135 2.02 -12.69 -0.56
CA VAL A 135 3.29 -12.80 -1.29
C VAL A 135 3.93 -11.43 -1.44
N VAL A 136 5.25 -11.39 -1.44
CA VAL A 136 6.04 -10.17 -1.74
C VAL A 136 6.68 -10.26 -3.11
N PHE A 137 6.87 -9.10 -3.71
CA PHE A 137 7.52 -8.98 -5.02
C PHE A 137 9.01 -8.68 -4.83
N LEU A 138 9.78 -9.04 -5.85
CA LEU A 138 11.15 -8.55 -6.00
C LEU A 138 11.21 -7.58 -7.17
N ASN A 139 12.13 -6.63 -7.11
CA ASN A 139 12.48 -5.82 -8.27
C ASN A 139 13.53 -6.49 -9.16
N GLU A 140 13.97 -5.80 -10.21
CA GLU A 140 14.99 -6.27 -11.15
C GLU A 140 16.38 -6.49 -10.53
N ARG A 141 16.63 -5.94 -9.33
CA ARG A 141 17.89 -6.10 -8.56
C ARG A 141 17.81 -7.21 -7.51
N GLY A 142 16.69 -7.93 -7.43
CA GLY A 142 16.47 -8.95 -6.40
C GLY A 142 16.25 -8.39 -5.00
N GLU A 143 15.85 -7.12 -4.89
CA GLU A 143 15.46 -6.49 -3.64
C GLU A 143 13.96 -6.71 -3.39
N VAL A 144 13.60 -6.90 -2.13
CA VAL A 144 12.22 -7.08 -1.69
C VAL A 144 11.47 -5.74 -1.77
N CYS A 145 10.27 -5.79 -2.35
CA CYS A 145 9.36 -4.66 -2.48
C CYS A 145 8.19 -4.79 -1.46
N ASP A 146 7.00 -4.30 -1.83
CA ASP A 146 5.76 -4.55 -1.09
C ASP A 146 5.18 -5.96 -1.36
N GLY A 147 4.20 -6.34 -0.55
CA GLY A 147 3.27 -7.41 -0.84
C GLY A 147 2.07 -6.96 -1.68
N THR A 148 1.08 -7.84 -1.90
CA THR A 148 -0.07 -7.49 -2.73
C THR A 148 -0.98 -6.41 -2.12
N ILE A 149 -1.05 -6.34 -0.78
CA ILE A 149 -1.81 -5.33 -0.04
C ILE A 149 -1.08 -4.81 1.23
N THR A 150 0.21 -5.11 1.37
CA THR A 150 1.00 -4.87 2.58
C THR A 150 2.37 -4.28 2.26
N THR A 151 2.92 -3.53 3.20
CA THR A 151 4.34 -3.20 3.26
C THR A 151 5.06 -4.24 4.09
N LEU A 152 6.25 -4.64 3.64
CA LEU A 152 7.14 -5.53 4.37
C LEU A 152 8.01 -4.75 5.36
N PHE A 153 8.10 -5.29 6.57
CA PHE A 153 9.00 -4.86 7.62
C PHE A 153 9.82 -6.05 8.10
N PHE A 154 11.04 -5.81 8.54
CA PHE A 154 11.94 -6.87 8.98
C PHE A 154 12.87 -6.42 10.11
N ASP A 155 13.39 -7.37 10.87
CA ASP A 155 14.41 -7.12 11.89
C ASP A 155 15.50 -8.19 11.80
N ALA A 156 16.74 -7.74 11.62
CA ALA A 156 17.94 -8.57 11.53
C ALA A 156 18.74 -8.62 12.85
N GLY A 157 18.13 -8.21 13.97
CA GLY A 157 18.74 -8.14 15.30
C GLY A 157 19.11 -6.72 15.74
N ASP A 158 18.73 -5.69 15.00
CA ASP A 158 19.10 -4.30 15.27
C ASP A 158 17.93 -3.32 15.11
N GLY A 159 16.71 -3.84 15.17
CA GLY A 159 15.46 -3.09 15.17
C GLY A 159 14.76 -3.08 13.82
N LEU A 160 13.50 -2.65 13.86
CA LEU A 160 12.60 -2.76 12.72
C LEU A 160 13.05 -1.89 11.54
N ARG A 161 13.04 -2.50 10.36
CA ARG A 161 13.42 -1.93 9.07
C ARG A 161 12.32 -2.16 8.02
N THR A 162 12.37 -1.43 6.93
CA THR A 162 11.50 -1.62 5.76
C THR A 162 12.28 -1.29 4.48
N PRO A 163 12.02 -1.94 3.34
CA PRO A 163 12.69 -1.57 2.09
C PRO A 163 12.49 -0.09 1.73
N PRO A 164 13.50 0.58 1.14
CA PRO A 164 13.39 1.98 0.73
C PRO A 164 12.45 2.15 -0.47
N LEU A 165 11.95 3.37 -0.69
CA LEU A 165 11.10 3.65 -1.86
C LEU A 165 11.81 3.38 -3.19
N THR A 166 13.15 3.47 -3.21
CA THR A 166 13.99 3.16 -4.38
C THR A 166 13.96 1.68 -4.77
N SER A 167 13.45 0.78 -3.90
CA SER A 167 13.22 -0.62 -4.27
C SER A 167 11.98 -0.81 -5.14
N GLY A 168 11.11 0.19 -5.30
CA GLY A 168 9.90 0.09 -6.14
C GLY A 168 8.70 -0.40 -5.35
N LEU A 169 8.17 0.45 -4.48
CA LEU A 169 7.06 0.11 -3.60
C LEU A 169 6.19 1.31 -3.27
N LEU A 170 5.03 1.05 -2.66
CA LEU A 170 4.09 2.08 -2.29
C LEU A 170 4.52 2.77 -0.99
N PRO A 171 4.44 4.11 -0.90
CA PRO A 171 4.54 4.80 0.37
C PRO A 171 3.30 4.48 1.24
N GLY A 172 3.36 3.35 1.94
CA GLY A 172 2.30 2.86 2.81
C GLY A 172 2.04 3.83 3.97
N VAL A 173 0.78 4.09 4.32
CA VAL A 173 0.44 5.02 5.42
C VAL A 173 0.95 4.54 6.78
N LEU A 174 0.90 3.23 7.06
CA LEU A 174 1.52 2.66 8.26
C LEU A 174 3.05 2.81 8.23
N ARG A 175 3.67 2.57 7.06
CA ARG A 175 5.11 2.74 6.85
C ARG A 175 5.55 4.18 7.13
N GLU A 176 4.85 5.16 6.57
CA GLU A 176 5.09 6.59 6.80
C GLU A 176 4.99 6.96 8.29
N GLU A 177 3.99 6.44 9.01
CA GLU A 177 3.85 6.65 10.46
C GLU A 177 5.03 6.07 11.24
N MET A 178 5.41 4.82 10.96
CA MET A 178 6.49 4.11 11.66
C MET A 178 7.85 4.79 11.45
N LEU A 179 8.13 5.26 10.23
CA LEU A 179 9.34 6.00 9.89
C LEU A 179 9.35 7.37 10.61
N ALA A 180 8.24 8.11 10.56
CA ALA A 180 8.13 9.43 11.20
C ALA A 180 8.27 9.37 12.73
N GLN A 181 7.87 8.26 13.36
CA GLN A 181 8.00 8.03 14.79
C GLN A 181 9.38 7.48 15.21
N GLY A 182 10.31 7.26 14.27
CA GLY A 182 11.61 6.64 14.54
C GLY A 182 11.51 5.17 14.99
N ARG A 183 10.35 4.53 14.82
CA ARG A 183 10.10 3.12 15.17
C ARG A 183 10.57 2.16 14.08
N CYS A 184 10.92 2.69 12.92
CA CYS A 184 11.42 1.93 11.78
C CYS A 184 12.45 2.80 11.02
N ARG A 185 13.39 2.15 10.32
CA ARG A 185 14.30 2.81 9.37
C ARG A 185 14.30 2.10 8.03
N GLU A 186 14.71 2.80 6.97
CA GLU A 186 14.83 2.17 5.66
C GLU A 186 16.11 1.33 5.57
N ALA A 187 16.01 0.13 4.98
CA ALA A 187 17.14 -0.70 4.62
C ALA A 187 16.73 -1.69 3.52
N VAL A 188 17.61 -1.94 2.56
CA VAL A 188 17.38 -2.94 1.51
C VAL A 188 17.33 -4.33 2.15
N LEU A 189 16.39 -5.15 1.70
CA LEU A 189 16.30 -6.58 2.00
C LEU A 189 16.41 -7.35 0.69
N HIS A 190 17.29 -8.34 0.62
CA HIS A 190 17.38 -9.25 -0.52
C HIS A 190 16.61 -10.53 -0.26
N ALA A 191 16.16 -11.18 -1.33
CA ALA A 191 15.40 -12.43 -1.24
C ALA A 191 16.12 -13.54 -0.45
N ALA A 192 17.45 -13.61 -0.56
CA ALA A 192 18.28 -14.59 0.14
C ALA A 192 18.20 -14.49 1.67
N ASP A 193 17.78 -13.33 2.20
CA ASP A 193 17.72 -13.04 3.63
C ASP A 193 16.31 -13.18 4.22
N LEU A 194 15.27 -13.40 3.41
CA LEU A 194 13.88 -13.53 3.89
C LEU A 194 13.73 -14.62 4.95
N GLY A 195 14.43 -15.75 4.81
CA GLY A 195 14.41 -16.83 5.80
C GLY A 195 15.34 -16.63 7.00
N ARG A 196 16.05 -15.49 7.08
CA ARG A 196 17.11 -15.22 8.07
C ARG A 196 16.77 -14.07 9.02
N VAL A 197 15.67 -13.36 8.76
CA VAL A 197 15.23 -12.20 9.54
C VAL A 197 13.84 -12.43 10.12
N GLN A 198 13.50 -11.70 11.16
CA GLN A 198 12.11 -11.64 11.61
C GLN A 198 11.32 -10.78 10.65
N LEU A 199 10.10 -11.19 10.31
CA LEU A 199 9.26 -10.53 9.32
C LEU A 199 7.94 -10.05 9.90
N TRP A 200 7.49 -8.90 9.42
CA TRP A 200 6.15 -8.41 9.62
C TRP A 200 5.61 -7.87 8.30
N LEU A 201 4.31 -8.02 8.12
CA LEU A 201 3.56 -7.41 7.04
C LEU A 201 2.61 -6.41 7.65
N GLY A 202 2.42 -5.27 7.00
CA GLY A 202 1.58 -4.23 7.57
C GLY A 202 0.88 -3.36 6.56
N ASN A 203 -0.29 -2.88 6.95
CA ASN A 203 -0.98 -1.79 6.28
C ASN A 203 -1.78 -0.98 7.31
N SER A 204 -2.30 0.17 6.90
CA SER A 204 -3.03 1.04 7.83
C SER A 204 -4.28 0.39 8.44
N LEU A 205 -4.92 -0.53 7.70
CA LEU A 205 -6.14 -1.20 8.13
C LEU A 205 -5.89 -2.23 9.24
N ARG A 206 -4.80 -3.00 9.16
CA ARG A 206 -4.53 -4.12 10.08
C ARG A 206 -3.37 -3.87 11.04
N GLY A 207 -2.62 -2.78 10.89
CA GLY A 207 -1.39 -2.57 11.64
C GLY A 207 -0.30 -3.55 11.20
N LEU A 208 0.65 -3.82 12.09
CA LEU A 208 1.70 -4.83 11.88
C LEU A 208 1.18 -6.21 12.27
N VAL A 209 1.44 -7.19 11.42
CA VAL A 209 1.16 -8.60 11.65
C VAL A 209 2.46 -9.38 11.45
N ARG A 210 2.78 -10.28 12.38
CA ARG A 210 3.98 -11.13 12.25
C ARG A 210 3.84 -12.01 11.01
N ALA A 211 4.96 -12.26 10.34
CA ALA A 211 4.99 -13.15 9.18
C ALA A 211 6.07 -14.22 9.35
N ASP A 212 5.74 -15.43 8.91
CA ASP A 212 6.67 -16.54 8.80
C ASP A 212 6.96 -16.79 7.30
N TRP A 213 8.24 -16.82 6.96
CA TRP A 213 8.70 -17.12 5.61
C TRP A 213 8.42 -18.59 5.27
N ALA A 214 7.74 -18.84 4.14
CA ALA A 214 7.26 -20.17 3.75
C ALA A 214 7.83 -20.69 2.42
N GLY A 215 8.61 -19.88 1.69
CA GLY A 215 9.12 -20.22 0.35
C GLY A 215 8.33 -19.53 -0.75
#